data_AF-A0A9P7YDE8-F1
#
_entry.id   AF-A0A9P7YDE8-F1
#
_cell.length_a   1.000
_cell.length_b   1.000
_cell.length_c   1.000
_cell.angle_alpha   90.00
_cell.angle_beta   90.00
_cell.angle_gamma   90.00
#
_symmetry.space_group_name_H-M   'P 1'
#
loop_
_entity.id
_entity.type
_entity.pdbx_description
1 polymer ?
#
loop_
_entity_poly.entity_id
_entity_poly.type
_entity_poly.pdbx_seq_one_letter_code
_entity_poly.pdbx_strand_id
1 'polypeptide(L)'
;RKVKCDRVKPSCSQCVQYYGACEGYTQSRAPSRKRIRALTPQHFMAAPNIEKPRTALTFEDESSSRYFQVYMSEAATELNGLFSSSFWDRVIFHETHRQPFVRQAAVAIGALNK
;
A
#
# COMPACT_ATOMS: atom_id res chain seq x y z
N ARG A 1 40.95 1.13 -29.59
CA ARG A 1 41.83 -0.07 -29.76
C ARG A 1 41.33 -1.12 -28.78
N LYS A 2 40.85 -2.29 -29.23
CA LYS A 2 40.42 -3.37 -28.32
C LYS A 2 41.67 -4.14 -27.87
N VAL A 3 42.00 -4.06 -26.58
CA VAL A 3 43.14 -4.79 -26.00
C VAL A 3 42.62 -6.12 -25.46
N LYS A 4 43.38 -7.20 -25.71
CA LYS A 4 43.01 -8.55 -25.28
C LYS A 4 43.37 -8.72 -23.81
N CYS A 5 42.42 -9.20 -23.00
CA CYS A 5 42.65 -9.53 -21.60
C CYS A 5 43.55 -10.78 -21.48
N ASP A 6 44.56 -10.70 -20.61
CA ASP A 6 45.53 -11.74 -20.28
C ASP A 6 44.97 -12.85 -19.36
N ARG A 7 43.70 -12.73 -18.97
CA ARG A 7 42.90 -13.71 -18.20
C ARG A 7 43.44 -14.14 -16.83
N VAL A 8 44.40 -13.42 -16.28
CA VAL A 8 44.92 -13.65 -14.92
C VAL A 8 43.85 -13.28 -13.88
N LYS A 9 43.66 -14.15 -12.88
CA LYS A 9 42.75 -13.91 -11.73
C LYS A 9 43.57 -13.46 -10.52
N PRO A 10 43.03 -12.62 -9.61
CA PRO A 10 41.66 -12.08 -9.58
C PRO A 10 41.46 -10.83 -10.42
N SER A 11 42.50 -10.26 -11.05
CA SER A 11 42.39 -9.10 -11.92
C SER A 11 43.43 -9.14 -13.04
N CYS A 12 43.01 -8.72 -14.24
CA CYS A 12 43.87 -8.64 -15.41
C CYS A 12 44.92 -7.55 -15.25
N SER A 13 46.14 -7.72 -15.80
CA SER A 13 47.25 -6.77 -15.59
C SER A 13 46.91 -5.34 -16.04
N GLN A 14 46.27 -5.21 -17.21
CA GLN A 14 45.77 -3.90 -17.66
C GLN A 14 44.69 -3.32 -16.73
N CYS A 15 43.79 -4.16 -16.23
CA CYS A 15 42.69 -3.72 -15.38
C CYS A 15 43.22 -3.11 -14.08
N VAL A 16 44.26 -3.72 -13.50
CA VAL A 16 44.95 -3.19 -12.32
C VAL A 16 45.65 -1.87 -12.65
N GLN A 17 46.34 -1.79 -13.80
CA GLN A 17 47.09 -0.60 -14.18
C GLN A 17 46.21 0.64 -14.44
N TYR A 18 45.05 0.47 -15.08
CA TYR A 18 44.18 1.59 -15.46
C TYR A 18 43.02 1.83 -14.49
N TYR A 19 42.47 0.76 -13.91
CA TYR A 19 41.21 0.82 -13.16
C TYR A 19 41.35 0.34 -11.71
N GLY A 20 42.53 -0.12 -11.30
CA GLY A 20 42.78 -0.66 -9.95
C GLY A 20 42.12 -2.01 -9.65
N ALA A 21 41.09 -2.40 -10.40
CA ALA A 21 40.38 -3.68 -10.25
C ALA A 21 39.76 -4.14 -11.58
N CYS A 22 39.59 -5.45 -11.75
CA CYS A 22 38.85 -6.01 -12.87
C CYS A 22 37.42 -6.40 -12.44
N GLU A 23 36.43 -5.64 -12.86
CA GLU A 23 35.01 -5.92 -12.59
C GLU A 23 34.53 -7.25 -13.19
N GLY A 24 35.19 -7.73 -14.26
CA GLY A 24 34.81 -8.94 -14.99
C GLY A 24 35.14 -10.26 -14.30
N TYR A 25 35.95 -10.25 -13.23
CA TYR A 25 36.23 -11.45 -12.45
C TYR A 25 35.39 -11.45 -11.18
N THR A 26 34.46 -12.40 -11.08
CA THR A 26 33.74 -12.65 -9.85
C THR A 26 34.75 -13.00 -8.76
N GLN A 27 34.96 -12.07 -7.81
CA GLN A 27 35.79 -12.32 -6.66
C GLN A 27 35.17 -13.48 -5.88
N SER A 28 35.81 -14.65 -5.93
CA SER A 28 35.47 -15.77 -5.05
C SER A 28 35.84 -15.35 -3.64
N ARG A 29 34.95 -14.61 -2.98
CA ARG A 29 35.02 -14.39 -1.55
C ARG A 29 34.91 -15.77 -0.91
N ALA A 30 36.00 -16.21 -0.27
CA ALA A 30 36.01 -17.40 0.56
C ALA A 30 34.77 -17.40 1.47
N PRO A 31 34.14 -18.55 1.72
CA PRO A 31 32.93 -18.62 2.51
C PRO A 31 33.26 -18.19 3.95
N SER A 32 32.99 -16.92 4.27
CA SER A 32 32.93 -16.44 5.64
C SER A 32 31.93 -17.33 6.36
N ARG A 33 32.41 -18.13 7.33
CA ARG A 33 31.57 -18.94 8.22
C ARG A 33 30.54 -18.00 8.86
N LYS A 34 29.36 -17.93 8.26
CA LYS A 34 28.21 -17.28 8.88
C LYS A 34 27.90 -18.15 10.09
N ARG A 35 28.19 -17.66 11.29
CA ARG A 35 27.59 -18.20 12.51
C ARG A 35 26.09 -18.24 12.24
N ILE A 36 25.54 -19.43 12.11
CA ILE A 36 24.11 -19.64 12.03
C ILE A 36 23.58 -19.17 13.39
N ARG A 37 23.14 -17.91 13.45
CA ARG A 37 22.27 -17.50 14.55
C ARG A 37 21.01 -18.32 14.36
N ALA A 38 20.70 -19.16 15.35
CA ALA A 38 19.41 -19.83 15.40
C ALA A 38 18.34 -18.75 15.20
N LEU A 39 17.51 -18.93 14.17
CA LEU A 39 16.31 -18.13 13.98
C LEU A 39 15.37 -18.53 15.12
N THR A 40 15.51 -17.89 16.28
CA THR A 40 14.39 -17.82 17.21
C THR A 40 13.25 -17.17 16.43
N PRO A 41 12.03 -17.75 16.42
CA PRO A 41 10.90 -17.08 15.82
C PRO A 41 10.71 -15.77 16.59
N GLN A 42 11.16 -14.67 15.99
CA GLN A 42 10.67 -13.36 16.35
C GLN A 42 9.21 -13.40 15.93
N HIS A 43 8.35 -13.78 16.87
CA HIS A 43 6.98 -13.33 16.84
C HIS A 43 7.08 -11.82 16.76
N PHE A 44 6.95 -11.29 15.55
CA PHE A 44 6.53 -9.93 15.32
C PHE A 44 5.13 -9.84 15.94
N MET A 45 5.08 -9.69 17.26
CA MET A 45 3.98 -9.00 17.88
C MET A 45 4.17 -7.54 17.50
N ALA A 46 3.92 -7.24 16.22
CA ALA A 46 3.39 -5.93 15.90
C ALA A 46 2.17 -5.84 16.80
N ALA A 47 2.21 -4.94 17.78
CA ALA A 47 1.01 -4.59 18.50
C ALA A 47 -0.07 -4.41 17.43
N PRO A 48 -1.25 -5.05 17.55
CA PRO A 48 -2.32 -4.74 16.62
C PRO A 48 -2.40 -3.21 16.64
N ASN A 49 -2.29 -2.57 15.48
CA ASN A 49 -2.72 -1.20 15.37
C ASN A 49 -4.19 -1.29 15.78
N ILE A 50 -4.47 -0.99 17.05
CA ILE A 50 -5.81 -0.84 17.54
C ILE A 50 -6.25 0.41 16.80
N GLU A 51 -6.81 0.20 15.60
CA GLU A 51 -7.49 1.24 14.87
C GLU A 51 -8.46 1.81 15.88
N LYS A 52 -8.24 3.07 16.25
CA LYS A 52 -9.18 3.80 17.10
C LYS A 52 -10.56 3.53 16.52
N PRO A 53 -11.55 3.14 17.35
CA PRO A 53 -12.89 2.88 16.84
C PRO A 53 -13.28 4.07 15.98
N ARG A 54 -13.59 3.81 14.70
CA ARG A 54 -14.03 4.87 13.79
C ARG A 54 -15.17 5.59 14.51
N THR A 55 -14.97 6.86 14.82
CA THR A 55 -15.97 7.67 15.51
C THR A 55 -17.27 7.55 14.74
N ALA A 56 -18.36 7.20 15.44
CA ALA A 56 -19.67 7.14 14.84
C ALA A 56 -19.95 8.45 14.09
N LEU A 57 -20.54 8.35 12.90
CA LEU A 57 -20.93 9.53 12.14
C LEU A 57 -21.89 10.35 12.99
N THR A 58 -21.50 11.59 13.26
CA THR A 58 -22.36 12.57 13.91
C THR A 58 -23.11 13.34 12.83
N PHE A 59 -24.43 13.38 12.97
CA PHE A 59 -25.32 14.15 12.10
C PHE A 59 -25.87 15.34 12.90
N GLU A 60 -26.15 16.43 12.20
CA GLU A 60 -26.66 17.66 12.82
C GLU A 60 -28.11 17.48 13.30
N ASP A 61 -28.88 16.65 12.60
CA ASP A 61 -30.30 16.42 12.84
C ASP A 61 -30.75 14.99 12.50
N GLU A 62 -31.91 14.58 13.03
CA GLU A 62 -32.48 13.24 12.83
C GLU A 62 -32.82 12.98 11.35
N SER A 63 -33.30 13.99 10.63
CA SER A 63 -33.61 13.91 9.21
C SER A 63 -32.36 13.56 8.39
N SER A 64 -31.24 14.25 8.62
CA SER A 64 -29.96 13.95 7.99
C SER A 64 -29.52 12.51 8.23
N SER A 65 -29.66 12.01 9.46
CA SER A 65 -29.36 10.59 9.76
C SER A 65 -30.28 9.64 8.99
N ARG A 66 -31.57 9.94 8.89
CA ARG A 66 -32.54 9.12 8.16
C ARG A 66 -32.26 9.11 6.66
N TYR A 67 -31.97 10.27 6.06
CA TYR A 67 -31.63 10.36 4.65
C TYR A 67 -30.31 9.67 4.32
N PHE A 68 -29.32 9.77 5.21
CA PHE A 68 -28.08 9.00 5.05
C PHE A 68 -28.35 7.49 5.06
N GLN A 69 -29.27 7.02 5.91
CA GLN A 69 -29.67 5.61 5.92
C GLN A 69 -30.33 5.19 4.59
N VAL A 70 -31.21 6.03 4.03
CA VAL A 70 -31.82 5.81 2.71
C VAL A 70 -30.76 5.74 1.62
N TYR A 71 -29.76 6.65 1.65
CA TYR A 71 -28.62 6.58 0.73
C TYR A 71 -27.92 5.22 0.81
N MET A 72 -27.64 4.74 2.02
CA MET A 72 -26.91 3.48 2.25
C MET A 72 -27.71 2.23 1.83
N SER A 73 -29.03 2.23 1.97
CA SER A 73 -29.87 1.06 1.64
C SER A 73 -30.29 1.02 0.16
N GLU A 74 -30.57 2.18 -0.42
CA GLU A 74 -31.24 2.28 -1.72
C GLU A 74 -30.34 2.96 -2.75
N ALA A 75 -30.01 4.24 -2.53
CA ALA A 75 -29.33 5.06 -3.54
C ALA A 75 -27.95 4.51 -3.94
N ALA A 76 -27.16 4.04 -2.98
CA ALA A 76 -25.83 3.48 -3.27
C ALA A 76 -25.91 2.24 -4.19
N THR A 77 -26.91 1.38 -3.96
CA THR A 77 -27.18 0.19 -4.78
C THR A 77 -27.65 0.59 -6.18
N GLU A 78 -28.59 1.54 -6.29
CA GLU A 78 -29.10 2.03 -7.57
C GLU A 78 -28.01 2.71 -8.43
N LEU A 79 -27.13 3.48 -7.79
CA LEU A 79 -26.05 4.22 -8.45
C LEU A 79 -24.92 3.32 -8.98
N ASN A 80 -24.75 2.12 -8.43
CA ASN A 80 -23.83 1.14 -9.00
C ASN A 80 -24.39 0.56 -10.33
N GLY A 81 -25.71 0.54 -10.50
CA GLY A 81 -26.36 0.14 -11.75
C GLY A 81 -25.92 -1.26 -12.24
N LEU A 82 -25.66 -1.40 -13.53
CA LEU A 82 -25.23 -2.66 -14.16
C LEU A 82 -23.75 -3.00 -13.95
N PHE A 83 -22.95 -2.06 -13.45
CA PHE A 83 -21.51 -2.25 -13.28
C PHE A 83 -21.18 -2.48 -11.81
N SER A 84 -20.24 -3.38 -11.53
CA SER A 84 -19.76 -3.65 -10.16
C SER A 84 -18.81 -2.55 -9.65
N SER A 85 -19.24 -1.30 -9.76
CA SER A 85 -18.54 -0.19 -9.13
C SER A 85 -18.67 -0.35 -7.61
N SER A 86 -17.55 -0.35 -6.90
CA SER A 86 -17.55 -0.26 -5.43
C SER A 86 -17.47 1.19 -4.94
N PHE A 87 -17.64 2.14 -5.86
CA PHE A 87 -17.47 3.55 -5.59
C PHE A 87 -18.54 4.07 -4.61
N TRP A 88 -19.82 3.91 -4.94
CA TRP A 88 -20.92 4.45 -4.13
C TRP A 88 -21.09 3.71 -2.79
N ASP A 89 -20.74 2.43 -2.74
CA ASP A 89 -20.87 1.62 -1.52
C ASP A 89 -19.66 1.73 -0.62
N ARG A 90 -18.45 1.45 -1.12
CA ARG A 90 -17.26 1.32 -0.28
C ARG A 90 -16.45 2.61 -0.21
N VAL A 91 -16.22 3.26 -1.35
CA VAL A 91 -15.36 4.45 -1.41
C VAL A 91 -16.07 5.63 -0.76
N ILE A 92 -17.28 5.95 -1.20
CA ILE A 92 -18.05 7.05 -0.62
C ILE A 92 -18.32 6.80 0.87
N PHE A 93 -18.68 5.58 1.28
CA PHE A 93 -18.85 5.28 2.70
C PHE A 93 -17.57 5.46 3.53
N HIS A 94 -16.40 5.15 2.97
CA HIS A 94 -15.14 5.44 3.66
C HIS A 94 -14.93 6.96 3.80
N GLU A 95 -15.21 7.70 2.73
CA GLU A 95 -14.99 9.14 2.69
C GLU A 95 -16.02 9.93 3.50
N THR A 96 -17.23 9.41 3.78
CA THR A 96 -18.19 10.07 4.68
C THR A 96 -17.66 10.26 6.10
N HIS A 97 -16.76 9.37 6.53
CA HIS A 97 -16.09 9.43 7.83
C HIS A 97 -14.90 10.40 7.83
N ARG A 98 -14.30 10.65 6.67
CA ARG A 98 -13.08 11.47 6.51
C ARG A 98 -13.40 12.91 6.13
N GLN A 99 -14.45 13.10 5.33
CA GLN A 99 -14.77 14.34 4.65
C GLN A 99 -16.22 14.73 4.93
N PRO A 100 -16.46 15.81 5.70
CA PRO A 100 -17.81 16.28 6.02
C PRO A 100 -18.68 16.59 4.80
N PHE A 101 -18.09 17.15 3.74
CA PHE A 101 -18.84 17.47 2.52
C PHE A 101 -19.35 16.22 1.80
N VAL A 102 -18.61 15.11 1.85
CA VAL A 102 -19.03 13.82 1.26
C VAL A 102 -20.22 13.26 2.02
N ARG A 103 -20.21 13.37 3.36
CA ARG A 103 -21.36 13.00 4.19
C ARG A 103 -22.60 13.83 3.83
N GLN A 104 -22.45 15.15 3.69
CA GLN A 104 -23.56 16.03 3.30
C GLN A 104 -24.07 15.70 1.90
N ALA A 105 -23.20 15.39 0.95
CA ALA A 105 -23.59 14.96 -0.38
C ALA A 105 -24.38 13.64 -0.34
N ALA A 106 -23.93 12.64 0.43
CA ALA A 106 -24.65 11.38 0.61
C ALA A 106 -26.04 11.59 1.24
N VAL A 107 -26.15 12.47 2.25
CA VAL A 107 -27.44 12.88 2.85
C VAL A 107 -28.35 13.51 1.79
N ALA A 108 -27.82 14.44 0.99
CA ALA A 108 -28.60 15.11 -0.05
C ALA A 108 -29.11 14.13 -1.12
N ILE A 109 -28.26 13.19 -1.56
CA ILE A 109 -28.66 12.12 -2.48
C ILE A 109 -29.77 11.27 -1.85
N GLY A 110 -29.62 10.85 -0.60
CA GLY A 110 -30.66 10.08 0.10
C GLY A 110 -31.96 10.86 0.32
N ALA A 111 -31.90 12.19 0.41
CA ALA A 111 -33.08 13.04 0.48
C ALA A 111 -33.78 13.19 -0.87
N LEU A 112 -33.05 13.13 -2.00
CA LEU A 112 -33.62 13.12 -3.35
C LEU A 112 -34.28 11.78 -3.71
N ASN A 113 -33.81 10.69 -3.11
CA ASN A 113 -34.37 9.35 -3.30
C ASN A 113 -35.65 9.10 -2.48
N LYS A 114 -36.21 10.14 -1.82
CA LYS A 114 -37.43 10.07 -1.03
C LYS A 114 -38.50 11.00 -1.56
#